data_AF-A0A523TG92-F1
#
_entry.id   AF-A0A523TG92-F1
#
_cell.length_a   1.000
_cell.length_b   1.000
_cell.length_c   1.000
_cell.angle_alpha   90.00
_cell.angle_beta   90.00
_cell.angle_gamma   90.00
#
_symmetry.space_group_name_H-M   'P 1'
#
loop_
_entity.id
_entity.type
_entity.pdbx_description
1 polymer ?
#
loop_
_entity_poly.entity_id
_entity_poly.type
_entity_poly.pdbx_seq_one_letter_code
_entity_poly.pdbx_strand_id
1 'polypeptide(L)'
;MNKNVNKGVNKELLKELVEKYKNESGSLIPILQEIQESFGYLPEEALIFVSDEMDIPLGRIWGVVTFYGQFYLSPRGRNIIR
;
A
#
# COMPACT_ATOMS: atom_id res chain seq x y z
N MET A 1 -16.25 7.96 -25.55
CA MET A 1 -15.29 8.79 -24.80
C MET A 1 -14.42 7.89 -23.92
N ASN A 2 -13.18 7.70 -24.37
CA ASN A 2 -11.97 7.24 -23.67
C ASN A 2 -12.14 6.40 -22.40
N LYS A 3 -12.25 5.08 -22.61
CA LYS A 3 -11.85 4.08 -21.62
C LYS A 3 -10.33 4.10 -21.50
N ASN A 4 -9.78 5.02 -20.70
CA ASN A 4 -8.41 4.91 -20.23
C ASN A 4 -8.35 3.71 -19.30
N VAL A 5 -7.95 2.56 -19.85
CA VAL A 5 -7.60 1.34 -19.13
C VAL A 5 -6.27 1.60 -18.42
N ASN A 6 -6.29 2.43 -17.37
CA ASN A 6 -5.26 2.36 -16.35
C ASN A 6 -5.65 1.22 -15.41
N LYS A 7 -4.79 0.21 -15.28
CA LYS A 7 -4.85 -0.77 -14.19
C LYS A 7 -4.63 -0.02 -12.87
N GLY A 8 -5.64 0.72 -12.43
CA GLY A 8 -5.66 1.42 -11.16
C GLY A 8 -5.72 0.40 -10.04
N VAL A 9 -5.10 0.73 -8.92
CA VAL A 9 -5.06 -0.13 -7.74
C VAL A 9 -6.48 -0.53 -7.35
N ASN A 10 -6.72 -1.82 -7.05
CA ASN A 10 -8.06 -2.28 -6.70
C ASN A 10 -8.44 -1.70 -5.32
N LYS A 11 -9.28 -0.65 -5.34
CA LYS A 11 -9.72 0.06 -4.13
C LYS A 11 -10.57 -0.79 -3.20
N GLU A 12 -11.34 -1.75 -3.72
CA GLU A 12 -12.14 -2.66 -2.89
C GLU A 12 -11.22 -3.56 -2.04
N LEU A 13 -10.17 -4.10 -2.67
CA LEU A 13 -9.15 -4.88 -1.97
C LEU A 13 -8.44 -4.04 -0.90
N LEU A 14 -8.03 -2.82 -1.22
CA LEU A 14 -7.40 -1.93 -0.23
C LEU A 14 -8.30 -1.67 0.97
N LYS A 15 -9.60 -1.45 0.73
CA LYS A 15 -10.57 -1.24 1.79
C LYS A 15 -10.68 -2.45 2.72
N GLU A 16 -10.77 -3.65 2.15
CA GLU A 16 -10.80 -4.89 2.94
C GLU A 16 -9.55 -5.06 3.80
N LEU A 17 -8.38 -4.78 3.22
CA LEU A 17 -7.09 -4.86 3.93
C LEU A 17 -7.02 -3.83 5.08
N VAL A 18 -7.46 -2.60 4.86
CA VAL A 18 -7.44 -1.57 5.92
C VAL A 18 -8.47 -1.88 7.00
N GLU A 19 -9.70 -2.27 6.65
CA GLU A 19 -10.77 -2.60 7.60
C GLU A 19 -10.39 -3.76 8.52
N LYS A 20 -9.65 -4.76 8.01
CA LYS A 20 -9.12 -5.88 8.81
C LYS A 20 -8.30 -5.41 10.02
N TYR A 21 -7.62 -4.28 9.89
CA TYR A 21 -6.67 -3.76 10.88
C TYR A 21 -7.07 -2.40 11.49
N LYS A 22 -8.22 -1.85 11.11
CA LYS A 22 -8.71 -0.52 11.53
C LYS A 22 -8.93 -0.39 13.04
N ASN A 23 -9.23 -1.50 13.70
CA ASN A 23 -9.46 -1.56 15.15
C ASN A 23 -8.18 -1.83 15.96
N GLU A 24 -7.04 -2.02 15.30
CA GLU A 24 -5.76 -2.28 15.98
C GLU A 24 -4.90 -1.00 16.02
N SER A 25 -4.65 -0.51 17.23
CA SER A 25 -3.75 0.62 17.47
C SER A 25 -2.34 0.30 16.96
N GLY A 26 -1.85 1.04 15.96
CA GLY A 26 -0.49 0.88 15.42
C GLY A 26 -0.36 -0.05 14.21
N SER A 27 -1.46 -0.32 13.50
CA SER A 27 -1.52 -1.29 12.41
C SER A 27 -0.94 -0.84 11.05
N LEU A 28 -0.32 0.33 10.96
CA LEU A 28 0.20 0.86 9.69
C LEU A 28 1.22 -0.10 9.03
N ILE A 29 2.15 -0.66 9.80
CA ILE A 29 3.18 -1.56 9.26
C ILE A 29 2.56 -2.86 8.70
N PRO A 30 1.72 -3.60 9.45
CA PRO A 30 0.99 -4.75 8.92
C PRO A 30 0.17 -4.46 7.66
N ILE A 31 -0.55 -3.33 7.62
CA ILE A 31 -1.35 -2.93 6.46
C ILE A 31 -0.47 -2.75 5.22
N LEU A 32 0.64 -2.01 5.36
CA LEU A 32 1.58 -1.80 4.25
C LEU A 32 2.24 -3.11 3.80
N GLN A 33 2.48 -4.06 4.72
CA GLN A 33 2.99 -5.39 4.36
C GLN A 33 1.97 -6.17 3.53
N GLU A 34 0.70 -6.26 3.94
CA GLU A 34 -0.31 -6.99 3.18
C GLU A 34 -0.60 -6.35 1.80
N ILE A 35 -0.60 -5.02 1.72
CA ILE A 35 -0.70 -4.31 0.44
C ILE A 35 0.48 -4.69 -0.46
N GLN A 36 1.71 -4.63 0.06
CA GLN A 36 2.88 -5.02 -0.72
C GLN A 36 2.85 -6.48 -1.16
N GLU A 37 2.39 -7.41 -0.32
CA GLU A 37 2.23 -8.82 -0.69
C GLU A 37 1.20 -9.00 -1.81
N SER A 38 0.10 -8.24 -1.74
CA SER A 38 -0.98 -8.29 -2.72
C SER A 38 -0.58 -7.71 -4.09
N PHE A 39 0.19 -6.62 -4.11
CA PHE A 39 0.55 -5.90 -5.34
C PHE A 39 2.00 -6.16 -5.81
N GLY A 40 2.85 -6.77 -4.97
CA GLY A 40 4.29 -6.94 -5.17
C GLY A 40 5.14 -5.68 -4.90
N TYR A 41 4.50 -4.57 -4.56
CA TYR A 41 5.08 -3.27 -4.22
C TYR A 41 3.97 -2.39 -3.59
N LEU A 42 4.34 -1.22 -3.09
CA LEU A 42 3.45 -0.19 -2.56
C LEU A 42 3.20 0.90 -3.60
N PRO A 43 2.09 0.84 -4.34
CA PRO A 43 1.72 1.92 -5.25
C PRO A 43 1.31 3.17 -4.48
N GLU A 44 1.61 4.35 -5.04
CA GLU A 44 1.28 5.65 -4.43
C GLU A 44 -0.22 5.79 -4.14
N GLU A 45 -1.08 5.31 -5.05
CA GLU A 45 -2.54 5.28 -4.85
C GLU A 45 -2.95 4.52 -3.58
N ALA A 46 -2.23 3.44 -3.22
CA ALA A 46 -2.50 2.70 -1.99
C ALA A 46 -2.05 3.49 -0.75
N LEU A 47 -0.91 4.20 -0.81
CA LEU A 47 -0.44 5.03 0.29
C LEU A 47 -1.40 6.20 0.57
N ILE A 48 -1.92 6.84 -0.47
CA ILE A 48 -2.95 7.89 -0.35
C ILE A 48 -4.22 7.30 0.27
N PHE A 49 -4.68 6.15 -0.21
CA PHE A 49 -5.86 5.49 0.34
C PHE A 49 -5.71 5.16 1.84
N VAL A 50 -4.56 4.61 2.23
CA VAL A 50 -4.25 4.32 3.64
C VAL A 50 -4.17 5.60 4.48
N SER A 51 -3.61 6.68 3.93
CA SER A 51 -3.58 8.00 4.56
C SER A 51 -4.99 8.47 4.91
N ASP A 52 -5.91 8.39 3.95
CA ASP A 52 -7.29 8.85 4.11
C ASP A 52 -8.09 7.96 5.09
N GLU A 53 -7.95 6.63 4.99
CA GLU A 53 -8.72 5.70 5.83
C GLU A 53 -8.22 5.61 7.28
N MET A 54 -6.92 5.81 7.52
CA MET A 54 -6.33 5.74 8.86
C MET A 54 -6.21 7.10 9.55
N ASP A 55 -6.55 8.20 8.88
CA ASP A 55 -6.32 9.57 9.35
C ASP A 55 -4.84 9.81 9.75
N ILE A 56 -3.92 9.22 8.98
CA ILE A 56 -2.47 9.37 9.17
C ILE A 56 -1.95 10.27 8.06
N PRO A 57 -1.19 11.34 8.36
CA PRO A 57 -0.63 12.19 7.33
C PRO A 57 0.22 11.40 6.34
N LEU A 58 -0.03 11.59 5.03
CA LEU A 58 0.72 10.93 3.97
C LEU A 58 2.24 11.09 4.12
N GLY A 59 2.72 12.25 4.58
CA GLY A 59 4.14 12.49 4.86
C GLY A 59 4.73 11.56 5.94
N ARG A 60 3.94 11.18 6.95
CA ARG A 60 4.35 10.19 7.96
C ARG A 60 4.44 8.80 7.34
N ILE A 61 3.48 8.43 6.50
CA ILE A 61 3.50 7.15 5.76
C ILE A 61 4.72 7.09 4.85
N TRP A 62 5.02 8.17 4.11
CA TRP A 62 6.25 8.30 3.32
C TRP A 62 7.51 8.13 4.16
N GLY A 63 7.58 8.76 5.34
CA GLY A 63 8.68 8.56 6.28
C GLY A 63 8.87 7.09 6.67
N VAL A 64 7.77 6.37 6.92
CA VAL A 64 7.80 4.94 7.22
C VAL A 64 8.30 4.11 6.02
N VAL A 65 7.69 4.25 4.84
CA VAL A 65 8.03 3.41 3.68
C VAL A 65 9.43 3.69 3.13
N THR A 66 9.96 4.90 3.32
CA THR A 66 11.34 5.24 2.94
C THR A 66 12.36 4.81 3.99
N PHE A 67 11.97 4.74 5.27
CA PHE A 67 12.86 4.32 6.36
C PHE A 67 13.04 2.80 6.42
N TYR A 68 11.98 2.03 6.19
CA TYR A 68 12.04 0.56 6.22
C TYR A 68 12.39 -0.01 4.85
N GLY A 69 13.62 -0.50 4.69
CA GLY A 69 14.11 -1.10 3.42
C GLY A 69 13.39 -2.37 2.94
N GLN A 70 12.44 -2.90 3.73
CA GLN A 70 11.56 -4.00 3.32
C GLN A 70 10.46 -3.55 2.35
N PHE A 71 10.15 -2.25 2.30
CA PHE A 71 9.11 -1.70 1.45
C PHE A 71 9.66 -1.26 0.09
N TYR A 72 8.90 -1.53 -0.94
CA TYR A 72 9.24 -1.25 -2.33
C TYR A 72 8.16 -0.36 -2.92
N LEU A 73 8.55 0.84 -3.36
CA LEU A 73 7.63 1.83 -3.95
C LEU A 73 7.43 1.64 -5.45
N SER A 74 8.11 0.65 -6.02
CA SER A 74 8.06 0.36 -7.45
C SER A 74 8.11 -1.15 -7.65
N PRO A 75 7.53 -1.68 -8.74
CA PRO A 75 7.57 -3.10 -9.04
C PRO A 75 9.01 -3.58 -9.06
N ARG A 76 9.37 -4.49 -8.14
CA ARG A 76 10.63 -5.21 -8.26
C ARG A 76 10.42 -6.34 -9.25
N GLY A 77 11.24 -6.39 -10.30
CA GLY A 77 11.30 -7.55 -11.17
C GLY A 77 11.50 -8.81 -10.32
N ARG A 78 10.65 -9.82 -10.52
CA ARG A 78 10.72 -11.11 -9.82
C ARG A 78 11.98 -11.88 -10.23
N ASN A 79 13.16 -11.43 -9.80
CA ASN A 79 14.35 -12.27 -9.82
C ASN A 79 14.31 -13.17 -8.59
N ILE A 80 13.51 -14.24 -8.72
CA ILE A 80 13.62 -15.43 -7.89
C ILE A 80 14.92 -16.12 -8.32
N ILE A 81 16.06 -15.70 -7.76
CA ILE A 81 17.24 -16.58 -7.72
C ILE A 81 17.00 -17.56 -6.57
N ARG A 82 16.74 -18.82 -6.95
CA ARG A 82 16.56 -19.98 -6.09
C ARG A 82 17.91 -20.57 -5.70
#